data_AF-A0AA88YLN9-F1
#
_entry.id   AF-A0AA88YLN9-F1
#
_cell.length_a   1.000
_cell.length_b   1.000
_cell.length_c   1.000
_cell.angle_alpha   90.00
_cell.angle_beta   90.00
_cell.angle_gamma   90.00
#
_symmetry.space_group_name_H-M   'P 1'
#
loop_
_entity.id
_entity.type
_entity.pdbx_description
1 polymer ?
#
loop_
_entity_poly.entity_id
_entity_poly.type
_entity_poly.pdbx_seq_one_letter_code
_entity_poly.pdbx_strand_id
1 'polypeptide(L)'
;MEENLKALLPHQFGDHSLCKDRFCGFKRNPKENYVHRSLPYKAALKDDNLRSHLQPIFDQATARAEQYVDLGSSQQCEHANREVTLRVPKSHHYGNSESLDFRVNASAAFINEGRSYISKVNKMAGISPGKFTESHADKQYKRRLKVEEKSKLPSTKRRRMQLKQERNMTQCALQTSEGDTYESEIGLRDDVDIEKIPDPVPRGNFKPVTVSAGSPTLVIFDLETTDLIRGRHMPHITQIAAVEFETGTLFNTYTVPKLPITEAAMKVTGIVSNSGKMTVHGKDVYSEHITAGLNKFLEWLQIYNNVILVAHNGRRFDFPVLMNTMQSLKQTDVLVSTVIGFIDTLNIFKKVFPGQTDYKQETLMQSLLGTPYGAHNAMEDVKALALLVKEAKLSNKEMLPFSFPPTAVHHMLQFGSEKAKNMSSLHCLIAKGIVKHGCAENIAGSGLHFWHLHKIFKRDGEDGLRAIFMQKNQEGQPRISSTKRVLDSVIPKLVDFFEHLKEC
;
A
#
# COMPACT_ATOMS: atom_id res chain seq x y z
N MET A 1 -11.39 43.17 17.69
CA MET A 1 -11.29 42.23 16.54
C MET A 1 -10.11 42.60 15.67
N GLU A 2 -10.03 43.85 15.23
CA GLU A 2 -8.94 44.44 14.44
C GLU A 2 -7.53 44.12 14.97
N GLU A 3 -7.25 44.31 16.26
CA GLU A 3 -5.93 44.03 16.84
C GLU A 3 -5.50 42.56 16.67
N ASN A 4 -6.46 41.61 16.76
CA ASN A 4 -6.16 40.20 16.55
C ASN A 4 -5.92 39.89 15.06
N LEU A 5 -6.56 40.63 14.14
CA LEU A 5 -6.32 40.51 12.69
C LEU A 5 -4.93 41.03 12.32
N LYS A 6 -4.52 42.18 12.88
CA LYS A 6 -3.16 42.73 12.72
C LYS A 6 -2.08 41.76 13.20
N ALA A 7 -2.34 41.04 14.29
CA ALA A 7 -1.41 40.07 14.82
C ALA A 7 -1.38 38.74 14.05
N LEU A 8 -2.37 38.44 13.20
CA LEU A 8 -2.57 37.10 12.66
C LEU A 8 -1.47 36.67 11.68
N LEU A 9 -1.10 37.57 10.77
CA LEU A 9 -0.07 37.32 9.77
C LEU A 9 1.34 37.26 10.40
N PRO A 10 1.82 38.29 11.14
CA PRO A 10 3.12 38.22 11.81
C PRO A 10 3.28 36.98 12.70
N HIS A 11 2.20 36.60 13.40
CA HIS A 11 2.19 35.39 14.22
C HIS A 11 2.55 34.15 13.41
N GLN A 12 2.01 33.94 12.20
CA GLN A 12 2.34 32.75 11.41
C GLN A 12 3.81 32.69 10.99
N PHE A 13 4.49 33.85 10.93
CA PHE A 13 5.91 33.99 10.61
C PHE A 13 6.80 34.05 11.86
N GLY A 14 6.27 33.66 13.03
CA GLY A 14 7.02 33.60 14.29
C GLY A 14 7.21 34.95 14.98
N ASP A 15 6.64 36.04 14.44
CA ASP A 15 6.62 37.34 15.08
C ASP A 15 5.41 37.46 16.01
N HIS A 16 5.70 37.39 17.31
CA HIS A 16 4.68 37.49 18.36
C HIS A 16 4.59 38.88 18.99
N SER A 17 5.22 39.92 18.40
CA SER A 17 5.24 41.29 18.94
C SER A 17 3.83 41.85 19.16
N LEU A 18 2.95 41.69 18.18
CA LEU A 18 1.57 42.20 18.18
C LEU A 18 0.55 41.26 18.86
N CYS A 19 0.99 40.10 19.34
CA CYS A 19 0.11 39.07 19.88
C CYS A 19 -0.37 39.37 21.31
N LYS A 20 -1.62 38.99 21.61
CA LYS A 20 -2.19 38.96 22.98
C LYS A 20 -2.30 37.52 23.52
N ASP A 21 -2.21 37.34 24.83
CA ASP A 21 -2.19 36.03 25.52
C ASP A 21 -3.43 35.16 25.26
N ARG A 22 -4.58 35.80 25.04
CA ARG A 22 -5.84 35.12 24.72
C ARG A 22 -5.76 34.34 23.41
N PHE A 23 -4.95 34.79 22.46
CA PHE A 23 -4.77 34.19 21.14
C PHE A 23 -3.45 33.41 21.05
N CYS A 24 -2.37 33.94 21.60
CA CYS A 24 -1.02 33.43 21.38
C CYS A 24 -0.52 32.58 22.56
N GLY A 25 -0.26 31.30 22.29
CA GLY A 25 0.31 30.38 23.27
C GLY A 25 1.73 30.77 23.71
N PHE A 26 2.53 31.40 22.84
CA PHE A 26 3.87 31.90 23.16
C PHE A 26 3.82 32.96 24.26
N LYS A 27 2.90 33.94 24.14
CA LYS A 27 2.72 34.98 25.16
C LYS A 27 2.10 34.44 26.45
N ARG A 28 1.17 33.48 26.32
CA ARG A 28 0.53 32.83 27.48
C ARG A 28 1.51 32.01 28.33
N ASN A 29 2.41 31.27 27.69
CA ASN A 29 3.39 30.41 28.34
C ASN A 29 4.82 30.67 27.79
N PRO A 30 5.47 31.79 28.17
CA PRO A 30 6.78 32.18 27.59
C PRO A 30 7.91 31.20 27.91
N LYS A 31 7.75 30.35 28.93
CA LYS A 31 8.73 29.37 29.38
C LYS A 31 8.63 28.03 28.63
N GLU A 32 7.59 27.81 27.83
CA GLU A 32 7.42 26.60 27.03
C GLU A 32 7.92 26.82 25.60
N ASN A 33 8.53 25.79 25.00
CA ASN A 33 8.82 25.80 23.58
C ASN A 33 7.51 25.91 22.80
N TYR A 34 7.26 27.08 22.22
CA TYR A 34 6.06 27.34 21.44
C TYR A 34 6.09 26.59 20.11
N VAL A 35 4.91 26.14 19.70
CA VAL A 35 4.74 25.28 18.53
C VAL A 35 3.51 25.70 17.76
N HIS A 36 3.66 25.98 16.46
CA HIS A 36 2.56 26.33 15.56
C HIS A 36 1.71 25.10 15.23
N ARG A 37 0.74 24.76 16.09
CA ARG A 37 -0.11 23.57 15.91
C ARG A 37 -0.94 23.58 14.63
N SER A 38 -1.19 24.76 14.07
CA SER A 38 -1.97 24.98 12.85
C SER A 38 -1.16 24.96 11.57
N LEU A 39 0.17 25.01 11.64
CA LEU A 39 1.05 25.08 10.47
C LEU A 39 1.75 23.73 10.20
N PRO A 40 2.12 23.46 8.93
CA PRO A 40 3.01 22.36 8.57
C PRO A 40 4.28 22.34 9.43
N TYR A 41 4.78 21.15 9.72
CA TYR A 41 6.01 20.94 10.51
C TYR A 41 6.03 21.55 11.91
N LYS A 42 4.89 22.08 12.38
CA LYS A 42 4.78 22.68 13.70
C LYS A 42 5.69 23.92 13.86
N ALA A 43 6.08 24.55 12.75
CA ALA A 43 7.04 25.65 12.68
C ALA A 43 6.41 26.91 12.08
N ALA A 44 7.07 28.05 12.26
CA ALA A 44 6.70 29.32 11.62
C ALA A 44 6.98 29.26 10.11
N LEU A 45 6.18 29.99 9.34
CA LEU A 45 6.45 30.27 7.93
C LEU A 45 7.73 31.08 7.79
N LYS A 46 8.49 30.84 6.73
CA LYS A 46 9.80 31.47 6.48
C LYS A 46 9.91 32.19 5.13
N ASP A 47 8.91 32.06 4.27
CA ASP A 47 8.93 32.63 2.93
C ASP A 47 8.51 34.11 2.97
N ASP A 48 9.51 35.00 2.84
CA ASP A 48 9.30 36.45 2.84
C ASP A 48 8.48 36.93 1.63
N ASN A 49 8.54 36.23 0.50
CA ASN A 49 7.75 36.56 -0.68
C ASN A 49 6.26 36.23 -0.43
N LEU A 50 5.99 35.08 0.17
CA LEU A 50 4.65 34.72 0.63
C LEU A 50 4.13 35.76 1.65
N ARG A 51 4.97 36.19 2.60
CA ARG A 51 4.60 37.23 3.57
C ARG A 51 4.18 38.53 2.87
N SER A 52 4.97 39.01 1.92
CA SER A 52 4.69 40.22 1.16
C SER A 52 3.41 40.12 0.34
N HIS A 53 3.10 38.97 -0.26
CA HIS A 53 1.86 38.76 -1.00
C HIS A 53 0.62 38.66 -0.09
N LEU A 54 0.77 38.09 1.11
CA LEU A 54 -0.34 37.98 2.07
C LEU A 54 -0.64 39.31 2.75
N GLN A 55 0.36 40.17 2.96
CA GLN A 55 0.21 41.44 3.65
C GLN A 55 -0.96 42.30 3.11
N PRO A 56 -1.06 42.62 1.80
CA PRO A 56 -2.16 43.43 1.29
C PRO A 56 -3.54 42.78 1.46
N ILE A 57 -3.62 41.44 1.41
CA ILE A 57 -4.88 40.70 1.65
C ILE A 57 -5.32 40.86 3.10
N PHE A 58 -4.38 40.70 4.04
CA PHE A 58 -4.64 40.85 5.47
C PHE A 58 -4.92 42.31 5.86
N ASP A 59 -4.29 43.27 5.20
CA ASP A 59 -4.54 44.69 5.41
C ASP A 59 -5.97 45.06 4.99
N GLN A 60 -6.43 44.58 3.83
CA GLN A 60 -7.81 44.77 3.38
C GLN A 60 -8.83 44.15 4.35
N ALA A 61 -8.56 42.93 4.83
CA ALA A 61 -9.42 42.29 5.83
C ALA A 61 -9.42 43.06 7.15
N THR A 62 -8.25 43.54 7.60
CA THR A 62 -8.14 44.33 8.82
C THR A 62 -8.88 45.66 8.72
N ALA A 63 -8.80 46.34 7.58
CA ALA A 63 -9.54 47.58 7.32
C ALA A 63 -11.07 47.41 7.40
N ARG A 64 -11.58 46.19 7.16
CA ARG A 64 -13.00 45.83 7.25
C ARG A 64 -13.38 45.15 8.57
N ALA A 65 -12.52 45.20 9.58
CA ALA A 65 -12.71 44.46 10.84
C ALA A 65 -14.08 44.74 11.50
N GLU A 66 -14.60 45.97 11.41
CA GLU A 66 -15.91 46.33 11.94
C GLU A 66 -17.06 45.54 11.29
N GLN A 67 -16.97 45.29 9.98
CA GLN A 67 -17.98 44.52 9.22
C GLN A 67 -18.01 43.05 9.64
N TYR A 68 -16.93 42.55 10.26
CA TYR A 68 -16.81 41.17 10.70
C TYR A 68 -17.31 40.91 12.11
N VAL A 69 -17.61 41.96 12.88
CA VAL A 69 -18.10 41.82 14.27
C VAL A 69 -19.48 41.18 14.32
N ASP A 70 -20.31 41.38 13.27
CA ASP A 70 -21.72 40.98 13.24
C ASP A 70 -22.07 40.04 12.06
N LEU A 71 -21.06 39.37 11.50
CA LEU A 71 -21.31 38.28 10.55
C LEU A 71 -21.90 37.09 11.32
N GLY A 72 -23.23 37.00 11.31
CA GLY A 72 -23.94 35.79 11.73
C GLY A 72 -23.37 34.54 11.04
N SER A 73 -23.57 33.37 11.66
CA SER A 73 -23.00 32.12 11.13
C SER A 73 -23.71 31.65 9.85
N SER A 74 -22.99 31.65 8.72
CA SER A 74 -23.47 31.04 7.47
C SER A 74 -23.70 29.52 7.58
N GLN A 75 -23.11 28.86 8.58
CA GLN A 75 -23.26 27.42 8.81
C GLN A 75 -24.71 27.00 9.12
N GLN A 76 -25.51 27.91 9.70
CA GLN A 76 -26.93 27.63 9.94
C GLN A 76 -27.70 27.46 8.62
N CYS A 77 -27.31 28.19 7.58
CA CYS A 77 -27.94 28.12 6.26
C CYS A 77 -27.41 26.96 5.40
N GLU A 78 -26.17 26.49 5.63
CA GLU A 78 -25.59 25.38 4.85
C GLU A 78 -26.38 24.07 4.98
N HIS A 79 -26.82 23.73 6.19
CA HIS A 79 -27.65 22.54 6.40
C HIS A 79 -29.00 22.66 5.69
N ALA A 80 -29.65 23.83 5.77
CA ALA A 80 -30.91 24.09 5.09
C ALA A 80 -30.76 24.00 3.56
N ASN A 81 -29.73 24.65 3.01
CA ASN A 81 -29.42 24.62 1.57
C ASN A 81 -29.15 23.20 1.07
N ARG A 82 -28.41 22.40 1.86
CA ARG A 82 -28.16 20.98 1.55
C ARG A 82 -29.46 20.18 1.53
N GLU A 83 -30.28 20.29 2.57
CA GLU A 83 -31.55 19.55 2.66
C GLU A 83 -32.52 19.93 1.55
N VAL A 84 -32.60 21.22 1.19
CA VAL A 84 -33.38 21.68 0.04
C VAL A 84 -32.85 21.05 -1.26
N THR A 85 -31.53 21.05 -1.47
CA THR A 85 -30.92 20.46 -2.69
C THR A 85 -31.17 18.95 -2.81
N LEU A 86 -31.29 18.23 -1.69
CA LEU A 86 -31.62 16.80 -1.70
C LEU A 86 -33.07 16.52 -2.14
N ARG A 87 -34.00 17.46 -1.90
CA ARG A 87 -35.41 17.31 -2.27
C ARG A 87 -35.77 18.01 -3.58
N VAL A 88 -34.95 18.98 -3.97
CA VAL A 88 -35.02 19.79 -5.19
C VAL A 88 -33.66 19.72 -5.89
N PRO A 89 -33.26 18.55 -6.43
CA PRO A 89 -31.99 18.43 -7.13
C PRO A 89 -32.00 19.29 -8.41
N LYS A 90 -30.90 20.00 -8.66
CA LYS A 90 -30.74 20.85 -9.86
C LYS A 90 -30.81 20.07 -11.19
N SER A 91 -30.69 18.75 -11.14
CA SER A 91 -30.83 17.86 -12.32
C SER A 91 -32.28 17.74 -12.81
N HIS A 92 -33.26 18.21 -12.04
CA HIS A 92 -34.67 18.18 -12.41
C HIS A 92 -35.25 19.59 -12.37
N HIS A 93 -36.07 19.92 -13.36
CA HIS A 93 -36.76 21.21 -13.38
C HIS A 93 -38.02 21.16 -12.51
N TYR A 94 -37.99 21.84 -11.38
CA TYR A 94 -39.16 22.04 -10.50
C TYR A 94 -39.75 23.46 -10.61
N GLY A 95 -39.14 24.33 -11.41
CA GLY A 95 -39.62 25.69 -11.63
C GLY A 95 -41.03 25.72 -12.22
N ASN A 96 -41.72 26.84 -12.05
CA ASN A 96 -43.06 27.10 -12.62
C ASN A 96 -44.17 26.13 -12.18
N SER A 97 -44.03 25.48 -11.02
CA SER A 97 -45.06 24.65 -10.41
C SER A 97 -45.07 24.77 -8.88
N GLU A 98 -46.21 24.49 -8.25
CA GLU A 98 -46.32 24.39 -6.78
C GLU A 98 -45.43 23.28 -6.17
N SER A 99 -44.86 22.41 -7.01
CA SER A 99 -43.97 21.33 -6.58
C SER A 99 -42.70 21.86 -5.89
N LEU A 100 -42.17 23.00 -6.36
CA LEU A 100 -41.00 23.63 -5.74
C LEU A 100 -41.34 24.10 -4.32
N ASP A 101 -42.41 24.87 -4.19
CA ASP A 101 -42.86 25.43 -2.91
C ASP A 101 -43.15 24.33 -1.88
N PHE A 102 -43.84 23.27 -2.30
CA PHE A 102 -44.11 22.12 -1.43
C PHE A 102 -42.81 21.48 -0.91
N ARG A 103 -41.80 21.28 -1.77
CA ARG A 103 -40.53 20.64 -1.39
C ARG A 103 -39.69 21.52 -0.48
N VAL A 104 -39.69 22.84 -0.71
CA VAL A 104 -39.02 23.82 0.16
C VAL A 104 -39.71 23.85 1.53
N ASN A 105 -41.03 23.97 1.57
CA ASN A 105 -41.81 23.97 2.81
C ASN A 105 -41.66 22.65 3.59
N ALA A 106 -41.69 21.51 2.89
CA ALA A 106 -41.44 20.21 3.52
C ALA A 106 -40.02 20.09 4.06
N SER A 107 -39.03 20.73 3.43
CA SER A 107 -37.64 20.79 3.92
C SER A 107 -37.57 21.59 5.22
N ALA A 108 -38.19 22.77 5.27
CA ALA A 108 -38.28 23.59 6.48
C ALA A 108 -38.97 22.83 7.62
N ALA A 109 -40.11 22.18 7.35
CA ALA A 109 -40.82 21.35 8.32
C ALA A 109 -39.94 20.20 8.83
N PHE A 110 -39.18 19.54 7.96
CA PHE A 110 -38.26 18.48 8.37
C PHE A 110 -37.07 18.97 9.21
N ILE A 111 -36.51 20.14 8.89
CA ILE A 111 -35.40 20.72 9.65
C ILE A 111 -35.84 21.02 11.08
N ASN A 112 -37.03 21.60 11.23
CA ASN A 112 -37.58 21.98 12.53
C ASN A 112 -38.10 20.77 13.31
N GLU A 113 -38.85 19.89 12.66
CA GLU A 113 -39.64 18.84 13.31
C GLU A 113 -39.10 17.42 13.10
N GLY A 114 -37.98 17.27 12.40
CA GLY A 114 -37.44 15.96 12.03
C GLY A 114 -38.41 15.18 11.14
N ARG A 115 -38.31 13.84 11.13
CA ARG A 115 -39.21 12.99 10.31
C ARG A 115 -40.65 12.92 10.81
N SER A 116 -40.91 13.34 12.05
CA SER A 116 -42.26 13.43 12.62
C SER A 116 -43.16 14.46 11.94
N TYR A 117 -42.59 15.37 11.13
CA TYR A 117 -43.37 16.37 10.41
C TYR A 117 -44.48 15.76 9.54
N ILE A 118 -44.25 14.58 8.94
CA ILE A 118 -45.24 13.90 8.09
C ILE A 118 -46.46 13.49 8.91
N SER A 119 -46.24 12.86 10.07
CA SER A 119 -47.33 12.46 10.96
C SER A 119 -48.08 13.67 11.52
N LYS A 120 -47.39 14.79 11.80
CA LYS A 120 -48.00 16.06 12.20
C LYS A 120 -48.87 16.66 11.08
N VAL A 121 -48.36 16.71 9.85
CA VAL A 121 -49.09 17.20 8.68
C VAL A 121 -50.33 16.33 8.40
N ASN A 122 -50.20 15.00 8.44
CA ASN A 122 -51.35 14.09 8.26
C ASN A 122 -52.44 14.36 9.30
N LYS A 123 -52.05 14.51 10.57
CA LYS A 123 -53.01 14.82 11.65
C LYS A 123 -53.73 16.16 11.41
N MET A 124 -53.00 17.18 10.96
CA MET A 124 -53.57 18.49 10.62
C MET A 124 -54.50 18.43 9.40
N ALA A 125 -54.22 17.54 8.45
CA ALA A 125 -55.05 17.30 7.27
C ALA A 125 -56.25 16.35 7.53
N GLY A 126 -56.47 15.89 8.77
CA GLY A 126 -57.54 14.94 9.11
C GLY A 126 -57.30 13.51 8.61
N ILE A 127 -56.06 13.16 8.26
CA ILE A 127 -55.65 11.85 7.75
C ILE A 127 -54.91 11.08 8.86
N SER A 128 -54.95 9.75 8.82
CA SER A 128 -54.20 8.89 9.76
C SER A 128 -52.70 9.24 9.78
N PRO A 129 -52.09 9.48 10.96
CA PRO A 129 -50.65 9.73 11.11
C PRO A 129 -49.74 8.58 10.65
N GLY A 130 -50.30 7.36 10.55
CA GLY A 130 -49.62 6.16 10.07
C GLY A 130 -48.65 5.54 11.08
N LYS A 131 -49.03 4.40 11.67
CA LYS A 131 -48.24 3.65 12.67
C LYS A 131 -46.80 3.37 12.22
N PHE A 132 -46.60 3.01 10.94
CA PHE A 132 -45.26 2.74 10.39
C PHE A 132 -44.44 4.03 10.18
N THR A 133 -45.10 5.13 9.82
CA THR A 133 -44.47 6.46 9.66
C THR A 133 -43.94 6.97 10.99
N GLU A 134 -44.74 6.86 12.05
CA GLU A 134 -44.34 7.24 13.42
C GLU A 134 -43.18 6.37 13.92
N SER A 135 -43.28 5.04 13.77
CA SER A 135 -42.20 4.12 14.14
C SER A 135 -40.89 4.41 13.39
N HIS A 136 -40.96 4.72 12.10
CA HIS A 136 -39.79 5.12 11.32
C HIS A 136 -39.22 6.46 11.79
N ALA A 137 -40.08 7.45 12.07
CA ALA A 137 -39.65 8.75 12.57
C ALA A 137 -38.91 8.61 13.91
N ASP A 138 -39.44 7.83 14.85
CA ASP A 138 -38.82 7.54 16.14
C ASP A 138 -37.47 6.84 16.00
N LYS A 139 -37.38 5.82 15.13
CA LYS A 139 -36.12 5.11 14.86
C LYS A 139 -35.05 6.07 14.35
N GLN A 140 -35.42 6.98 13.46
CA GLN A 140 -34.50 7.95 12.88
C GLN A 140 -34.11 9.06 13.86
N TYR A 141 -35.04 9.50 14.70
CA TYR A 141 -34.77 10.43 15.79
C TYR A 141 -33.76 9.84 16.78
N LYS A 142 -33.99 8.61 17.26
CA LYS A 142 -33.05 7.87 18.13
C LYS A 142 -31.67 7.72 17.49
N ARG A 143 -31.60 7.43 16.18
CA ARG A 143 -30.33 7.36 15.44
C ARG A 143 -29.62 8.71 15.37
N ARG A 144 -30.35 9.81 15.13
CA ARG A 144 -29.81 11.17 15.07
C ARG A 144 -29.16 11.56 16.40
N LEU A 145 -29.84 11.33 17.52
CA LEU A 145 -29.30 11.60 18.86
C LEU A 145 -27.98 10.85 19.11
N LYS A 146 -27.94 9.54 18.80
CA LYS A 146 -26.71 8.73 18.92
C LYS A 146 -25.56 9.26 18.06
N VAL A 147 -25.84 9.70 16.83
CA VAL A 147 -24.82 10.28 15.94
C VAL A 147 -24.33 11.62 16.48
N GLU A 148 -25.23 12.46 16.98
CA GLU A 148 -24.90 13.75 17.56
C GLU A 148 -23.99 13.60 18.78
N GLU A 149 -24.36 12.74 19.74
CA GLU A 149 -23.53 12.39 20.91
C GLU A 149 -22.14 11.91 20.47
N LYS A 150 -22.09 10.96 19.52
CA LYS A 150 -20.83 10.42 19.00
C LYS A 150 -19.98 11.49 18.31
N SER A 151 -20.60 12.44 17.60
CA SER A 151 -19.91 13.52 16.88
C SER A 151 -19.22 14.53 17.81
N LYS A 152 -19.76 14.70 19.03
CA LYS A 152 -19.21 15.58 20.07
C LYS A 152 -17.99 14.96 20.76
N LEU A 153 -17.83 13.63 20.73
CA LEU A 153 -16.72 12.92 21.38
C LEU A 153 -15.35 13.42 20.87
N PRO A 154 -14.37 13.67 21.77
CA PRO A 154 -13.01 14.06 21.39
C PRO A 154 -12.34 13.08 20.43
N SER A 155 -12.57 11.78 20.59
CA SER A 155 -12.06 10.73 19.69
C SER A 155 -12.57 10.87 18.26
N THR A 156 -13.85 11.21 18.09
CA THR A 156 -14.47 11.42 16.77
C THR A 156 -13.96 12.69 16.11
N LYS A 157 -13.80 13.79 16.87
CA LYS A 157 -13.18 15.03 16.38
C LYS A 157 -11.73 14.79 15.95
N ARG A 158 -10.96 14.05 16.76
CA ARG A 158 -9.57 13.67 16.45
C ARG A 158 -9.49 12.82 15.18
N ARG A 159 -10.33 11.78 15.04
CA ARG A 159 -10.37 10.94 13.84
C ARG A 159 -10.72 11.74 12.58
N ARG A 160 -11.63 12.71 12.68
CA ARG A 160 -11.98 13.60 11.56
C ARG A 160 -10.79 14.44 11.10
N MET A 161 -10.01 14.99 12.04
CA MET A 161 -8.79 15.72 11.71
C MET A 161 -7.74 14.82 11.05
N GLN A 162 -7.56 13.60 11.56
CA GLN A 162 -6.67 12.60 10.96
C GLN A 162 -7.09 12.26 9.52
N LEU A 163 -8.38 11.97 9.29
CA LEU A 163 -8.91 11.69 7.95
C LEU A 163 -8.78 12.88 7.00
N LYS A 164 -8.92 14.12 7.50
CA LYS A 164 -8.65 15.32 6.71
C LYS A 164 -7.18 15.38 6.30
N GLN A 165 -6.27 15.14 7.25
CA GLN A 165 -4.84 15.12 6.98
C GLN A 165 -4.45 13.98 6.01
N GLU A 166 -4.98 12.77 6.20
CA GLU A 166 -4.78 11.62 5.30
C GLU A 166 -5.21 11.96 3.87
N ARG A 167 -6.41 12.56 3.69
CA ARG A 167 -6.90 12.97 2.36
C ARG A 167 -6.03 14.05 1.73
N ASN A 168 -5.65 15.07 2.50
CA ASN A 168 -4.78 16.14 2.00
C ASN A 168 -3.42 15.58 1.54
N MET A 169 -2.80 14.68 2.31
CA MET A 169 -1.54 14.04 1.93
C MET A 169 -1.69 13.19 0.65
N THR A 170 -2.77 12.40 0.54
CA THR A 170 -3.03 11.63 -0.67
C THR A 170 -3.22 12.53 -1.89
N GLN A 171 -3.97 13.62 -1.76
CA GLN A 171 -4.21 14.57 -2.84
C GLN A 171 -2.91 15.25 -3.28
N CYS A 172 -2.11 15.75 -2.34
CA CYS A 172 -0.80 16.36 -2.61
C CYS A 172 0.16 15.36 -3.30
N ALA A 173 0.20 14.10 -2.85
CA ALA A 173 1.00 13.06 -3.52
C ALA A 173 0.53 12.78 -4.95
N LEU A 174 -0.77 12.72 -5.20
CA LEU A 174 -1.33 12.50 -6.54
C LEU A 174 -1.03 13.68 -7.48
N GLN A 175 -1.30 14.91 -7.05
CA GLN A 175 -0.99 16.12 -7.81
C GLN A 175 0.50 16.21 -8.16
N THR A 176 1.37 15.98 -7.16
CA THR A 176 2.82 15.96 -7.37
C THR A 176 3.26 14.85 -8.32
N SER A 177 2.60 13.68 -8.29
CA SER A 177 2.93 12.55 -9.15
C SER A 177 2.46 12.74 -10.59
N GLU A 178 1.27 13.30 -10.78
CA GLU A 178 0.64 13.50 -12.10
C GLU A 178 1.29 14.66 -12.86
N GLY A 179 1.63 15.75 -12.17
CA GLY A 179 2.05 17.00 -12.80
C GLY A 179 0.86 17.87 -13.19
N ASP A 180 1.08 18.79 -14.12
CA ASP A 180 0.08 19.77 -14.54
C ASP A 180 -1.00 19.07 -15.37
N THR A 181 -2.08 18.65 -14.71
CA THR A 181 -3.21 17.94 -15.36
C THR A 181 -4.54 18.67 -15.20
N TYR A 182 -4.72 19.40 -14.09
CA TYR A 182 -6.00 20.03 -13.74
C TYR A 182 -5.82 21.47 -13.25
N GLU A 183 -5.32 22.34 -14.13
CA GLU A 183 -5.22 23.78 -13.87
C GLU A 183 -6.10 24.61 -14.81
N SER A 184 -6.54 25.77 -14.34
CA SER A 184 -7.22 26.76 -15.18
C SER A 184 -6.32 27.18 -16.33
N GLU A 185 -6.88 27.20 -17.55
CA GLU A 185 -6.20 27.64 -18.78
C GLU A 185 -4.96 26.81 -19.17
N ILE A 186 -4.81 25.60 -18.61
CA ILE A 186 -3.65 24.74 -18.87
C ILE A 186 -3.43 24.43 -20.36
N GLY A 187 -4.51 24.31 -21.14
CA GLY A 187 -4.45 24.08 -22.59
C GLY A 187 -3.97 25.28 -23.41
N LEU A 188 -3.69 26.43 -22.78
CA LEU A 188 -3.18 27.65 -23.41
C LEU A 188 -1.71 27.94 -23.04
N ARG A 189 -1.08 27.10 -22.20
CA ARG A 189 0.32 27.27 -21.79
C ARG A 189 1.23 26.42 -22.67
N ASP A 190 2.36 26.99 -23.08
CA ASP A 190 3.38 26.27 -23.87
C ASP A 190 4.32 25.43 -22.98
N ASP A 191 4.51 25.83 -21.71
CA ASP A 191 5.37 25.14 -20.73
C ASP A 191 4.52 24.40 -19.68
N VAL A 192 4.11 23.16 -19.98
CA VAL A 192 3.28 22.32 -19.08
C VAL A 192 4.03 21.04 -18.69
N ASP A 193 4.17 20.77 -17.40
CA ASP A 193 4.84 19.56 -16.90
C ASP A 193 3.86 18.37 -16.80
N ILE A 194 3.68 17.64 -17.90
CA ILE A 194 2.79 16.47 -17.99
C ILE A 194 3.49 15.13 -17.65
N GLU A 195 4.76 15.16 -17.23
CA GLU A 195 5.52 13.92 -17.04
C GLU A 195 5.12 13.21 -15.74
N LYS A 196 4.48 12.04 -15.86
CA LYS A 196 4.04 11.29 -14.67
C LYS A 196 5.23 10.65 -13.94
N ILE A 197 5.33 10.87 -12.63
CA ILE A 197 6.21 10.10 -11.74
C ILE A 197 5.67 8.66 -11.64
N PRO A 198 6.52 7.61 -11.74
CA PRO A 198 6.09 6.22 -11.68
C PRO A 198 5.25 5.92 -10.43
N ASP A 199 4.32 4.99 -10.58
CA ASP A 199 3.49 4.55 -9.46
C ASP A 199 4.35 3.81 -8.41
N PRO A 200 3.98 3.86 -7.11
CA PRO A 200 4.72 3.19 -6.04
C PRO A 200 4.83 1.67 -6.24
N VAL A 201 6.05 1.15 -6.28
CA VAL A 201 6.30 -0.29 -6.40
C VAL A 201 6.19 -0.96 -5.01
N PRO A 202 5.35 -1.99 -4.84
CA PRO A 202 5.17 -2.66 -3.56
C PRO A 202 6.37 -3.51 -3.15
N ARG A 203 6.54 -3.69 -1.84
CA ARG A 203 7.54 -4.60 -1.27
C ARG A 203 6.91 -5.93 -0.94
N GLY A 204 7.70 -7.00 -1.02
CA GLY A 204 7.27 -8.31 -0.55
C GLY A 204 6.81 -8.28 0.91
N ASN A 205 5.53 -8.58 1.14
CA ASN A 205 4.89 -8.61 2.45
C ASN A 205 4.76 -10.06 2.95
N PHE A 206 5.77 -10.55 3.65
CA PHE A 206 5.88 -11.94 4.10
C PHE A 206 5.11 -12.19 5.40
N LYS A 207 3.84 -11.77 5.45
CA LYS A 207 2.94 -12.03 6.57
C LYS A 207 2.15 -13.31 6.33
N PRO A 208 1.77 -14.04 7.41
CA PRO A 208 0.94 -15.24 7.32
C PRO A 208 -0.35 -15.03 6.55
N VAL A 209 -0.73 -16.01 5.74
CA VAL A 209 -2.01 -16.01 5.03
C VAL A 209 -3.14 -16.35 5.99
N THR A 210 -4.33 -15.82 5.70
CA THR A 210 -5.55 -16.14 6.46
C THR A 210 -6.44 -17.01 5.60
N VAL A 211 -6.82 -18.19 6.12
CA VAL A 211 -7.75 -19.11 5.43
C VAL A 211 -9.15 -18.86 5.96
N SER A 212 -10.06 -18.41 5.10
CA SER A 212 -11.41 -18.01 5.48
C SER A 212 -12.32 -19.18 5.85
N ALA A 213 -12.15 -20.32 5.15
CA ALA A 213 -12.92 -21.55 5.36
C ALA A 213 -12.15 -22.77 4.82
N GLY A 214 -12.32 -23.93 5.48
CA GLY A 214 -11.64 -25.18 5.13
C GLY A 214 -10.22 -25.30 5.70
N SER A 215 -9.62 -26.49 5.54
CA SER A 215 -8.20 -26.72 5.83
C SER A 215 -7.34 -26.36 4.62
N PRO A 216 -6.10 -25.87 4.81
CA PRO A 216 -5.15 -25.75 3.72
C PRO A 216 -4.71 -27.14 3.24
N THR A 217 -4.46 -27.27 1.94
CA THR A 217 -3.81 -28.45 1.36
C THR A 217 -2.33 -28.15 1.20
N LEU A 218 -1.48 -28.93 1.86
CA LEU A 218 -0.03 -28.75 1.76
C LEU A 218 0.49 -29.55 0.57
N VAL A 219 1.11 -28.86 -0.37
CA VAL A 219 1.77 -29.48 -1.52
C VAL A 219 3.25 -29.20 -1.39
N ILE A 220 4.04 -30.24 -1.15
CA ILE A 220 5.49 -30.15 -1.08
C ILE A 220 6.03 -30.26 -2.49
N PHE A 221 6.85 -29.30 -2.91
CA PHE A 221 7.38 -29.27 -4.27
C PHE A 221 8.85 -28.87 -4.29
N ASP A 222 9.52 -29.26 -5.36
CA ASP A 222 10.92 -28.99 -5.62
C ASP A 222 11.14 -28.77 -7.13
N LEU A 223 12.13 -27.94 -7.48
CA LEU A 223 12.47 -27.60 -8.85
C LEU A 223 13.92 -27.97 -9.16
N GLU A 224 14.13 -28.79 -10.19
CA GLU A 224 15.43 -28.80 -10.86
C GLU A 224 15.50 -27.68 -11.89
N THR A 225 16.69 -27.10 -12.05
CA THR A 225 16.90 -25.93 -12.90
C THR A 225 18.24 -25.98 -13.62
N THR A 226 18.40 -25.11 -14.63
CA THR A 226 19.63 -25.04 -15.44
C THR A 226 20.88 -24.58 -14.66
N ASP A 227 20.72 -23.83 -13.57
CA ASP A 227 21.78 -23.27 -12.71
C ASP A 227 21.18 -22.70 -11.42
N LEU A 228 22.01 -22.16 -10.52
CA LEU A 228 21.56 -21.35 -9.40
C LEU A 228 21.12 -19.93 -9.83
N ILE A 229 20.37 -19.23 -8.97
CA ILE A 229 20.09 -17.80 -9.17
C ILE A 229 21.40 -17.00 -9.04
N ARG A 230 21.81 -16.29 -10.09
CA ARG A 230 23.03 -15.47 -10.11
C ARG A 230 22.70 -14.00 -10.38
N GLY A 231 22.59 -13.23 -9.30
CA GLY A 231 22.23 -11.81 -9.39
C GLY A 231 20.85 -11.63 -10.01
N ARG A 232 20.80 -11.12 -11.25
CA ARG A 232 19.55 -10.93 -12.03
C ARG A 232 19.24 -12.08 -12.98
N HIS A 233 20.15 -13.03 -13.14
CA HIS A 233 19.96 -14.15 -14.04
C HIS A 233 19.18 -15.24 -13.31
N MET A 234 17.94 -15.46 -13.77
CA MET A 234 17.08 -16.53 -13.29
C MET A 234 17.31 -17.78 -14.16
N PRO A 235 17.53 -18.96 -13.54
CA PRO A 235 17.66 -20.20 -14.29
C PRO A 235 16.31 -20.63 -14.87
N HIS A 236 16.35 -21.51 -15.86
CA HIS A 236 15.13 -22.15 -16.38
C HIS A 236 14.84 -23.42 -15.60
N ILE A 237 13.56 -23.67 -15.35
CA ILE A 237 13.08 -24.92 -14.78
C ILE A 237 13.35 -26.05 -15.78
N THR A 238 13.85 -27.18 -15.28
CA THR A 238 14.08 -28.41 -16.04
C THR A 238 13.22 -29.56 -15.54
N GLN A 239 12.82 -29.53 -14.27
CA GLN A 239 11.87 -30.49 -13.68
C GLN A 239 11.00 -29.78 -12.64
N ILE A 240 9.73 -30.18 -12.55
CA ILE A 240 8.83 -29.83 -11.45
C ILE A 240 8.38 -31.15 -10.85
N ALA A 241 8.69 -31.36 -9.57
CA ALA A 241 8.14 -32.46 -8.79
C ALA A 241 7.31 -31.92 -7.64
N ALA A 242 6.22 -32.61 -7.31
CA ALA A 242 5.41 -32.28 -6.16
C ALA A 242 4.76 -33.52 -5.55
N VAL A 243 4.45 -33.45 -4.26
CA VAL A 243 3.67 -34.43 -3.53
C VAL A 243 2.62 -33.72 -2.69
N GLU A 244 1.36 -34.13 -2.81
CA GLU A 244 0.33 -33.71 -1.86
C GLU A 244 0.54 -34.47 -0.54
N PHE A 245 0.64 -33.72 0.56
CA PHE A 245 1.21 -34.20 1.82
C PHE A 245 0.40 -35.34 2.47
N GLU A 246 -0.93 -35.28 2.42
CA GLU A 246 -1.79 -36.24 3.13
C GLU A 246 -2.03 -37.52 2.32
N THR A 247 -2.35 -37.38 1.03
CA THR A 247 -2.65 -38.51 0.12
C THR A 247 -1.40 -39.17 -0.44
N GLY A 248 -0.26 -38.46 -0.46
CA GLY A 248 0.95 -38.91 -1.13
C GLY A 248 0.84 -38.89 -2.66
N THR A 249 -0.16 -38.21 -3.23
CA THR A 249 -0.34 -38.10 -4.69
C THR A 249 0.84 -37.33 -5.27
N LEU A 250 1.52 -37.95 -6.24
CA LEU A 250 2.72 -37.39 -6.87
C LEU A 250 2.40 -36.69 -8.19
N PHE A 251 3.09 -35.60 -8.44
CA PHE A 251 3.18 -34.92 -9.73
C PHE A 251 4.65 -34.84 -10.14
N ASN A 252 4.94 -35.14 -11.41
CA ASN A 252 6.28 -35.00 -11.97
C ASN A 252 6.19 -34.61 -13.44
N THR A 253 6.93 -33.58 -13.83
CA THR A 253 7.09 -33.24 -15.24
C THR A 253 8.48 -32.68 -15.51
N TYR A 254 9.06 -33.08 -16.63
CA TYR A 254 10.30 -32.49 -17.14
C TYR A 254 9.95 -31.43 -18.17
N THR A 255 10.74 -30.36 -18.22
CA THR A 255 10.53 -29.25 -19.15
C THR A 255 11.80 -28.91 -19.89
N VAL A 256 11.69 -28.66 -21.20
CA VAL A 256 12.83 -28.31 -22.04
C VAL A 256 13.25 -26.86 -21.77
N PRO A 257 14.44 -26.61 -21.20
CA PRO A 257 14.90 -25.25 -20.96
C PRO A 257 15.34 -24.60 -22.26
N LYS A 258 15.18 -23.28 -22.37
CA LYS A 258 15.80 -22.48 -23.45
C LYS A 258 17.24 -22.04 -23.14
N LEU A 259 17.69 -22.21 -21.90
CA LEU A 259 19.05 -21.88 -21.46
C LEU A 259 19.85 -23.17 -21.36
N PRO A 260 21.15 -23.16 -21.67
CA PRO A 260 22.01 -24.31 -21.44
C PRO A 260 22.00 -24.71 -19.96
N ILE A 261 21.93 -26.01 -19.69
CA ILE A 261 22.13 -26.56 -18.35
C ILE A 261 23.64 -26.50 -18.07
N THR A 262 24.03 -25.87 -16.96
CA THR A 262 25.44 -25.76 -16.58
C THR A 262 26.03 -27.12 -16.20
N GLU A 263 27.34 -27.30 -16.36
CA GLU A 263 28.01 -28.55 -15.97
C GLU A 263 27.78 -28.92 -14.50
N ALA A 264 27.76 -27.91 -13.62
CA ALA A 264 27.46 -28.10 -12.21
C ALA A 264 26.04 -28.66 -12.02
N ALA A 265 25.03 -28.08 -12.67
CA ALA A 265 23.65 -28.57 -12.60
C ALA A 265 23.51 -29.97 -13.23
N MET A 266 24.14 -30.23 -14.39
CA MET A 266 24.13 -31.56 -15.02
C MET A 266 24.76 -32.63 -14.12
N LYS A 267 25.87 -32.32 -13.44
CA LYS A 267 26.55 -33.26 -12.54
C LYS A 267 25.70 -33.63 -11.33
N VAL A 268 24.97 -32.64 -10.82
CA VAL A 268 24.16 -32.74 -9.61
C VAL A 268 22.85 -33.46 -9.90
N THR A 269 22.13 -33.04 -10.94
CA THR A 269 20.79 -33.54 -11.28
C THR A 269 20.78 -34.75 -12.22
N GLY A 270 21.89 -34.98 -12.93
CA GLY A 270 21.94 -35.94 -14.03
C GLY A 270 21.12 -35.55 -15.26
N ILE A 271 20.47 -34.38 -15.28
CA ILE A 271 19.62 -33.92 -16.39
C ILE A 271 20.50 -33.34 -17.50
N VAL A 272 20.34 -33.86 -18.71
CA VAL A 272 20.98 -33.35 -19.93
C VAL A 272 19.90 -33.11 -20.98
N SER A 273 19.94 -31.96 -21.66
CA SER A 273 19.00 -31.60 -22.73
C SER A 273 19.77 -31.20 -24.00
N ASN A 274 19.67 -32.03 -25.04
CA ASN A 274 20.34 -31.83 -26.32
C ASN A 274 19.34 -32.00 -27.47
N SER A 275 19.27 -31.02 -28.38
CA SER A 275 18.48 -31.11 -29.62
C SER A 275 17.01 -31.56 -29.44
N GLY A 276 16.36 -31.10 -28.36
CA GLY A 276 14.96 -31.45 -28.06
C GLY A 276 14.75 -32.81 -27.38
N LYS A 277 15.82 -33.55 -27.10
CA LYS A 277 15.80 -34.80 -26.33
C LYS A 277 16.36 -34.54 -24.93
N MET A 278 15.64 -34.99 -23.90
CA MET A 278 16.08 -34.90 -22.51
C MET A 278 16.39 -36.29 -21.95
N THR A 279 17.49 -36.38 -21.22
CA THR A 279 17.89 -37.60 -20.50
C THR A 279 18.17 -37.29 -19.05
N VAL A 280 17.92 -38.26 -18.17
CA VAL A 280 18.23 -38.19 -16.73
C VAL A 280 19.08 -39.39 -16.39
N HIS A 281 20.30 -39.16 -15.94
CA HIS A 281 21.32 -40.20 -15.73
C HIS A 281 21.47 -41.14 -16.94
N GLY A 282 21.45 -40.57 -18.15
CA GLY A 282 21.59 -41.30 -19.41
C GLY A 282 20.34 -42.06 -19.89
N LYS A 283 19.22 -42.00 -19.15
CA LYS A 283 17.94 -42.58 -19.59
C LYS A 283 17.05 -41.52 -20.22
N ASP A 284 16.46 -41.83 -21.37
CA ASP A 284 15.52 -40.93 -22.04
C ASP A 284 14.30 -40.65 -21.15
N VAL A 285 13.91 -39.38 -21.04
CA VAL A 285 12.69 -38.96 -20.37
C VAL A 285 11.83 -38.14 -21.31
N TYR A 286 10.51 -38.25 -21.15
CA TYR A 286 9.59 -37.35 -21.83
C TYR A 286 9.66 -35.96 -21.19
N SER A 287 9.83 -34.94 -22.02
CA SER A 287 9.92 -33.55 -21.59
C SER A 287 8.97 -32.66 -22.38
N GLU A 288 8.36 -31.71 -21.69
CA GLU A 288 7.37 -30.78 -22.21
C GLU A 288 7.98 -29.41 -22.53
N HIS A 289 7.25 -28.60 -23.30
CA HIS A 289 7.51 -27.16 -23.27
C HIS A 289 7.12 -26.58 -21.90
N ILE A 290 7.90 -25.61 -21.40
CA ILE A 290 7.68 -25.02 -20.06
C ILE A 290 6.24 -24.55 -19.81
N THR A 291 5.57 -23.96 -20.81
CA THR A 291 4.16 -23.55 -20.69
C THR A 291 3.22 -24.74 -20.50
N ALA A 292 3.42 -25.83 -21.23
CA ALA A 292 2.61 -27.03 -21.09
C ALA A 292 2.86 -27.73 -19.75
N GLY A 293 4.12 -27.83 -19.32
CA GLY A 293 4.50 -28.39 -18.02
C GLY A 293 3.89 -27.63 -16.84
N LEU A 294 3.96 -26.28 -16.87
CA LEU A 294 3.36 -25.45 -15.82
C LEU A 294 1.83 -25.47 -15.85
N ASN A 295 1.21 -25.50 -17.03
CA ASN A 295 -0.25 -25.65 -17.11
C ASN A 295 -0.71 -26.96 -16.48
N LYS A 296 -0.05 -28.08 -16.80
CA LYS A 296 -0.33 -29.38 -16.17
C LYS A 296 -0.16 -29.34 -14.66
N PHE A 297 0.87 -28.64 -14.17
CA PHE A 297 1.08 -28.47 -12.74
C PHE A 297 -0.05 -27.68 -12.09
N LEU A 298 -0.44 -26.54 -12.67
CA LEU A 298 -1.53 -25.71 -12.14
C LEU A 298 -2.89 -26.42 -12.20
N GLU A 299 -3.18 -27.13 -13.28
CA GLU A 299 -4.38 -27.97 -13.42
C GLU A 299 -4.42 -29.06 -12.35
N TRP A 300 -3.27 -29.69 -12.07
CA TRP A 300 -3.16 -30.66 -10.98
C TRP A 300 -3.38 -30.02 -9.61
N LEU A 301 -2.85 -28.83 -9.36
CA LEU A 301 -3.09 -28.09 -8.10
C LEU A 301 -4.57 -27.69 -7.93
N GLN A 302 -5.28 -27.38 -9.01
CA GLN A 302 -6.68 -26.96 -8.99
C GLN A 302 -7.64 -28.06 -8.54
N ILE A 303 -7.19 -29.32 -8.47
CA ILE A 303 -7.95 -30.43 -7.88
C ILE A 303 -8.16 -30.20 -6.37
N TYR A 304 -7.27 -29.44 -5.74
CA TYR A 304 -7.23 -29.22 -4.30
C TYR A 304 -7.73 -27.82 -3.93
N ASN A 305 -8.29 -27.72 -2.71
CA ASN A 305 -8.70 -26.44 -2.15
C ASN A 305 -7.60 -25.85 -1.27
N ASN A 306 -7.51 -24.51 -1.22
CA ASN A 306 -6.62 -23.79 -0.31
C ASN A 306 -5.15 -24.27 -0.39
N VAL A 307 -4.61 -24.42 -1.60
CA VAL A 307 -3.27 -24.94 -1.82
C VAL A 307 -2.21 -24.02 -1.24
N ILE A 308 -1.31 -24.60 -0.45
CA ILE A 308 -0.08 -23.95 0.02
C ILE A 308 1.12 -24.75 -0.50
N LEU A 309 1.97 -24.13 -1.32
CA LEU A 309 3.22 -24.77 -1.76
C LEU A 309 4.29 -24.69 -0.67
N VAL A 310 4.95 -25.82 -0.42
CA VAL A 310 5.95 -25.99 0.63
C VAL A 310 7.26 -26.39 -0.03
N ALA A 311 8.33 -25.65 0.23
CA ALA A 311 9.67 -25.95 -0.28
C ALA A 311 10.73 -25.68 0.79
N HIS A 312 11.86 -26.37 0.69
CA HIS A 312 12.96 -26.21 1.63
C HIS A 312 13.92 -25.13 1.17
N ASN A 313 14.09 -24.06 1.95
CA ASN A 313 14.81 -22.84 1.54
C ASN A 313 14.19 -22.17 0.29
N GLY A 314 12.91 -22.45 0.03
CA GLY A 314 12.21 -22.01 -1.19
C GLY A 314 12.11 -20.50 -1.33
N ARG A 315 12.18 -19.71 -0.24
CA ARG A 315 12.15 -18.24 -0.32
C ARG A 315 13.36 -17.68 -1.06
N ARG A 316 14.50 -18.39 -1.01
CA ARG A 316 15.72 -17.98 -1.70
C ARG A 316 15.85 -18.57 -3.10
N PHE A 317 15.05 -19.58 -3.45
CA PHE A 317 15.23 -20.33 -4.69
C PHE A 317 13.91 -20.67 -5.41
N ASP A 318 13.20 -21.70 -4.98
CA ASP A 318 12.05 -22.27 -5.70
C ASP A 318 10.93 -21.26 -5.97
N PHE A 319 10.53 -20.50 -4.94
CA PHE A 319 9.45 -19.53 -5.09
C PHE A 319 9.84 -18.38 -6.04
N PRO A 320 11.03 -17.75 -5.92
CA PRO A 320 11.52 -16.81 -6.93
C PRO A 320 11.58 -17.36 -8.35
N VAL A 321 12.08 -18.59 -8.55
CA VAL A 321 12.20 -19.21 -9.89
C VAL A 321 10.82 -19.48 -10.50
N LEU A 322 9.91 -20.08 -9.72
CA LEU A 322 8.54 -20.32 -10.13
C LEU A 322 7.84 -19.00 -10.49
N MET A 323 7.88 -18.01 -9.60
CA MET A 323 7.21 -16.72 -9.81
C MET A 323 7.79 -15.97 -11.03
N ASN A 324 9.11 -15.98 -11.22
CA ASN A 324 9.73 -15.36 -12.39
C ASN A 324 9.31 -16.04 -13.70
N THR A 325 9.21 -17.38 -13.69
CA THR A 325 8.74 -18.14 -14.84
C THR A 325 7.28 -17.81 -15.14
N MET A 326 6.42 -17.76 -14.12
CA MET A 326 5.01 -17.36 -14.27
C MET A 326 4.84 -15.92 -14.78
N GLN A 327 5.67 -14.98 -14.32
CA GLN A 327 5.71 -13.61 -14.85
C GLN A 327 6.08 -13.59 -16.34
N SER A 328 7.12 -14.35 -16.72
CA SER A 328 7.58 -14.44 -18.11
C SER A 328 6.53 -15.05 -19.05
N LEU A 329 5.69 -15.94 -18.53
CA LEU A 329 4.57 -16.54 -19.26
C LEU A 329 3.27 -15.74 -19.16
N LYS A 330 3.24 -14.60 -18.44
CA LYS A 330 2.04 -13.80 -18.16
C LYS A 330 0.92 -14.59 -17.45
N GLN A 331 1.29 -15.54 -16.58
CA GLN A 331 0.36 -16.38 -15.83
C GLN A 331 0.37 -16.12 -14.32
N THR A 332 0.93 -14.99 -13.86
CA THR A 332 0.97 -14.61 -12.44
C THR A 332 -0.41 -14.72 -11.77
N ASP A 333 -1.47 -14.20 -12.42
CA ASP A 333 -2.83 -14.19 -11.85
C ASP A 333 -3.40 -15.61 -11.71
N VAL A 334 -3.01 -16.53 -12.59
CA VAL A 334 -3.39 -17.94 -12.51
C VAL A 334 -2.72 -18.60 -11.31
N LEU A 335 -1.42 -18.33 -11.09
CA LEU A 335 -0.71 -18.84 -9.92
C LEU A 335 -1.32 -18.29 -8.62
N VAL A 336 -1.54 -16.98 -8.54
CA VAL A 336 -2.05 -16.30 -7.34
C VAL A 336 -3.50 -16.71 -7.02
N SER A 337 -4.30 -17.07 -8.03
CA SER A 337 -5.65 -17.59 -7.82
C SER A 337 -5.68 -19.09 -7.45
N THR A 338 -4.68 -19.86 -7.89
CA THR A 338 -4.58 -21.30 -7.61
C THR A 338 -3.92 -21.59 -6.25
N VAL A 339 -2.89 -20.81 -5.89
CA VAL A 339 -2.09 -21.02 -4.67
C VAL A 339 -2.33 -19.87 -3.70
N ILE A 340 -2.84 -20.19 -2.50
CA ILE A 340 -3.15 -19.17 -1.50
C ILE A 340 -1.94 -18.77 -0.67
N GLY A 341 -0.89 -19.62 -0.61
CA GLY A 341 0.28 -19.38 0.23
C GLY A 341 1.50 -20.21 -0.14
N PHE A 342 2.66 -19.78 0.37
CA PHE A 342 3.94 -20.46 0.31
C PHE A 342 4.47 -20.67 1.73
N ILE A 343 5.18 -21.78 1.97
CA ILE A 343 5.88 -22.07 3.23
C ILE A 343 7.32 -22.46 2.94
N ASP A 344 8.26 -21.77 3.58
CA ASP A 344 9.68 -22.15 3.60
C ASP A 344 9.99 -22.97 4.85
N THR A 345 10.28 -24.26 4.68
CA THR A 345 10.50 -25.18 5.80
C THR A 345 11.81 -24.93 6.55
N LEU A 346 12.76 -24.16 6.00
CA LEU A 346 14.06 -23.93 6.63
C LEU A 346 13.90 -23.29 8.02
N ASN A 347 13.04 -22.28 8.14
CA ASN A 347 12.80 -21.60 9.42
C ASN A 347 11.95 -22.44 10.38
N ILE A 348 11.10 -23.32 9.83
CA ILE A 348 10.33 -24.27 10.63
C ILE A 348 11.27 -25.28 11.27
N PHE A 349 12.14 -25.90 10.47
CA PHE A 349 13.08 -26.90 10.95
C PHE A 349 14.10 -26.32 11.92
N LYS A 350 14.57 -25.08 11.73
CA LYS A 350 15.39 -24.37 12.73
C LYS A 350 14.72 -24.24 14.09
N LYS A 351 13.39 -24.08 14.11
CA LYS A 351 12.62 -23.93 15.34
C LYS A 351 12.31 -25.28 15.97
N VAL A 352 11.91 -26.27 15.18
CA VAL A 352 11.45 -27.59 15.65
C VAL A 352 12.62 -28.51 15.99
N PHE A 353 13.71 -28.43 15.23
CA PHE A 353 14.92 -29.23 15.39
C PHE A 353 16.11 -28.33 15.69
N PRO A 354 16.20 -27.72 16.90
CA PRO A 354 17.34 -26.88 17.25
C PRO A 354 18.63 -27.71 17.36
N GLY A 355 19.78 -27.08 17.13
CA GLY A 355 21.09 -27.68 17.40
C GLY A 355 21.66 -28.59 16.29
N GLN A 356 21.10 -28.56 15.09
CA GLN A 356 21.66 -29.27 13.93
C GLN A 356 22.95 -28.60 13.45
N THR A 357 23.87 -29.38 12.87
CA THR A 357 25.15 -28.90 12.34
C THR A 357 24.95 -27.90 11.20
N ASP A 358 24.08 -28.27 10.27
CA ASP A 358 23.45 -27.39 9.30
C ASP A 358 22.02 -27.83 9.04
N TYR A 359 21.31 -27.04 8.22
CA TYR A 359 19.92 -27.29 7.88
C TYR A 359 19.76 -27.52 6.38
N LYS A 360 20.73 -28.19 5.74
CA LYS A 360 20.49 -28.75 4.40
C LYS A 360 19.57 -29.96 4.54
N GLN A 361 18.75 -30.20 3.52
CA GLN A 361 17.78 -31.30 3.54
C GLN A 361 18.46 -32.66 3.76
N GLU A 362 19.54 -32.95 3.04
CA GLU A 362 20.37 -34.15 3.22
C GLU A 362 20.84 -34.35 4.67
N THR A 363 21.39 -33.30 5.28
CA THR A 363 21.88 -33.33 6.66
C THR A 363 20.74 -33.62 7.63
N LEU A 364 19.56 -33.02 7.42
CA LEU A 364 18.39 -33.25 8.26
C LEU A 364 17.84 -34.67 8.11
N MET A 365 17.76 -35.19 6.88
CA MET A 365 17.36 -36.58 6.62
C MET A 365 18.27 -37.57 7.34
N GLN A 366 19.59 -37.39 7.20
CA GLN A 366 20.57 -38.27 7.82
C GLN A 366 20.56 -38.17 9.36
N SER A 367 20.45 -36.97 9.92
CA SER A 367 20.52 -36.76 11.37
C SER A 367 19.24 -37.13 12.10
N LEU A 368 18.06 -36.91 11.51
CA LEU A 368 16.76 -37.12 12.17
C LEU A 368 16.15 -38.48 11.85
N LEU A 369 16.32 -38.97 10.62
CA LEU A 369 15.68 -40.20 10.15
C LEU A 369 16.69 -41.34 9.88
N GLY A 370 18.00 -41.06 9.95
CA GLY A 370 19.05 -42.06 9.75
C GLY A 370 19.18 -42.56 8.32
N THR A 371 18.48 -41.95 7.36
CA THR A 371 18.39 -42.41 5.98
C THR A 371 19.05 -41.42 5.02
N PRO A 372 20.11 -41.83 4.30
CA PRO A 372 20.53 -41.10 3.12
C PRO A 372 19.48 -41.29 2.00
N TYR A 373 19.40 -40.34 1.08
CA TYR A 373 18.56 -40.45 -0.10
C TYR A 373 19.29 -39.88 -1.33
N GLY A 374 18.77 -40.19 -2.52
CA GLY A 374 19.29 -39.65 -3.77
C GLY A 374 18.90 -38.18 -3.92
N ALA A 375 19.60 -37.29 -3.20
CA ALA A 375 19.43 -35.85 -3.32
C ALA A 375 19.74 -35.38 -4.74
N HIS A 376 19.15 -34.25 -5.12
CA HIS A 376 19.23 -33.70 -6.48
C HIS A 376 18.47 -34.52 -7.52
N ASN A 377 17.36 -35.08 -7.05
CA ASN A 377 16.31 -35.60 -7.88
C ASN A 377 15.03 -35.05 -7.27
N ALA A 378 14.41 -34.07 -7.92
CA ALA A 378 13.23 -33.39 -7.38
C ALA A 378 12.14 -34.35 -6.85
N MET A 379 11.95 -35.54 -7.43
CA MET A 379 10.98 -36.53 -6.92
C MET A 379 11.41 -37.19 -5.60
N GLU A 380 12.69 -37.46 -5.42
CA GLU A 380 13.22 -37.96 -4.15
C GLU A 380 13.31 -36.83 -3.11
N ASP A 381 13.64 -35.61 -3.54
CA ASP A 381 13.68 -34.42 -2.70
C ASP A 381 12.30 -34.09 -2.10
N VAL A 382 11.21 -34.13 -2.87
CA VAL A 382 9.87 -33.89 -2.32
C VAL A 382 9.41 -34.97 -1.36
N LYS A 383 9.77 -36.24 -1.61
CA LYS A 383 9.45 -37.36 -0.70
C LYS A 383 10.23 -37.25 0.61
N ALA A 384 11.52 -36.95 0.52
CA ALA A 384 12.37 -36.72 1.69
C ALA A 384 11.85 -35.54 2.52
N LEU A 385 11.50 -34.43 1.86
CA LEU A 385 10.93 -33.27 2.53
C LEU A 385 9.57 -33.59 3.19
N ALA A 386 8.72 -34.40 2.55
CA ALA A 386 7.47 -34.88 3.16
C ALA A 386 7.72 -35.68 4.44
N LEU A 387 8.74 -36.55 4.47
CA LEU A 387 9.12 -37.28 5.67
C LEU A 387 9.61 -36.34 6.79
N LEU A 388 10.41 -35.31 6.47
CA LEU A 388 10.85 -34.32 7.46
C LEU A 388 9.70 -33.47 8.00
N VAL A 389 8.78 -33.04 7.15
CA VAL A 389 7.57 -32.30 7.57
C VAL A 389 6.71 -33.19 8.47
N LYS A 390 6.59 -34.48 8.17
CA LYS A 390 5.90 -35.46 9.02
C LYS A 390 6.60 -35.64 10.37
N GLU A 391 7.93 -35.71 10.39
CA GLU A 391 8.70 -35.82 11.64
C GLU A 391 8.60 -34.56 12.51
N ALA A 392 8.39 -33.40 11.89
CA ALA A 392 8.17 -32.15 12.62
C ALA A 392 6.86 -32.17 13.45
N LYS A 393 5.94 -33.09 13.16
CA LYS A 393 4.69 -33.34 13.91
C LYS A 393 3.85 -32.07 14.11
N LEU A 394 3.91 -31.14 13.14
CA LEU A 394 3.14 -29.91 13.16
C LEU A 394 1.80 -30.11 12.45
N SER A 395 0.72 -29.65 13.08
CA SER A 395 -0.58 -29.56 12.43
C SER A 395 -0.61 -28.44 11.38
N ASN A 396 -1.57 -28.49 10.44
CA ASN A 396 -1.81 -27.40 9.48
C ASN A 396 -1.96 -26.02 10.14
N LYS A 397 -2.57 -25.97 11.34
CA LYS A 397 -2.73 -24.74 12.11
C LYS A 397 -1.40 -24.19 12.63
N GLU A 398 -0.45 -25.06 12.96
CA GLU A 398 0.89 -24.68 13.43
C GLU A 398 1.85 -24.35 12.28
N MET A 399 1.59 -24.89 11.09
CA MET A 399 2.31 -24.56 9.86
C MET A 399 1.88 -23.19 9.28
N LEU A 400 0.60 -22.83 9.39
CA LEU A 400 0.04 -21.62 8.79
C LEU A 400 0.74 -20.30 9.22
N PRO A 401 1.19 -20.09 10.47
CA PRO A 401 1.98 -18.92 10.87
C PRO A 401 3.32 -18.74 10.14
N PHE A 402 3.81 -19.76 9.43
CA PHE A 402 5.04 -19.68 8.62
C PHE A 402 4.76 -19.38 7.14
N SER A 403 3.47 -19.33 6.77
CA SER A 403 3.07 -19.06 5.40
C SER A 403 3.26 -17.59 5.00
N PHE A 404 3.22 -17.33 3.70
CA PHE A 404 3.11 -16.00 3.13
C PHE A 404 2.48 -16.06 1.73
N PRO A 405 1.80 -15.00 1.25
CA PRO A 405 1.11 -15.06 -0.04
C PRO A 405 2.10 -15.08 -1.21
N PRO A 406 1.78 -15.71 -2.36
CA PRO A 406 2.63 -15.67 -3.55
C PRO A 406 2.91 -14.24 -4.05
N THR A 407 1.96 -13.32 -3.86
CA THR A 407 2.14 -11.89 -4.17
C THR A 407 3.32 -11.26 -3.43
N ALA A 408 3.71 -11.77 -2.26
CA ALA A 408 4.91 -11.29 -1.56
C ALA A 408 6.19 -11.56 -2.36
N VAL A 409 6.29 -12.71 -3.03
CA VAL A 409 7.43 -13.04 -3.89
C VAL A 409 7.37 -12.23 -5.18
N HIS A 410 6.18 -12.09 -5.77
CA HIS A 410 5.96 -11.25 -6.95
C HIS A 410 6.46 -9.80 -6.73
N HIS A 411 5.99 -9.16 -5.64
CA HIS A 411 6.40 -7.82 -5.26
C HIS A 411 7.89 -7.74 -4.90
N MET A 412 8.46 -8.76 -4.27
CA MET A 412 9.90 -8.81 -3.99
C MET A 412 10.74 -8.77 -5.28
N LEU A 413 10.35 -9.54 -6.31
CA LEU A 413 11.04 -9.56 -7.60
C LEU A 413 10.91 -8.22 -8.33
N GLN A 414 9.71 -7.64 -8.37
CA GLN A 414 9.47 -6.33 -8.97
C GLN A 414 10.30 -5.24 -8.30
N PHE A 415 10.24 -5.17 -6.97
CA PHE A 415 11.02 -4.21 -6.17
C PHE A 415 12.52 -4.38 -6.39
N GLY A 416 13.01 -5.62 -6.46
CA GLY A 416 14.41 -5.93 -6.76
C GLY A 416 14.85 -5.47 -8.16
N SER A 417 13.99 -5.65 -9.16
CA SER A 417 14.22 -5.20 -10.53
C SER A 417 14.33 -3.67 -10.61
N GLU A 418 13.38 -2.97 -10.01
CA GLU A 418 13.38 -1.49 -9.95
C GLU A 418 14.56 -0.95 -9.14
N LYS A 419 14.92 -1.61 -8.04
CA LYS A 419 16.12 -1.27 -7.28
C LYS A 419 17.35 -1.33 -8.17
N ALA A 420 17.54 -2.41 -8.93
CA ALA A 420 18.70 -2.56 -9.79
C ALA A 420 18.75 -1.52 -10.92
N LYS A 421 17.60 -1.11 -11.48
CA LYS A 421 17.52 -0.07 -12.52
C LYS A 421 17.89 1.32 -11.98
N ASN A 422 17.42 1.65 -10.78
CA ASN A 422 17.47 3.03 -10.28
C ASN A 422 18.64 3.32 -9.33
N MET A 423 19.25 2.30 -8.72
CA MET A 423 20.23 2.48 -7.63
C MET A 423 21.44 3.33 -8.02
N SER A 424 21.98 3.14 -9.23
CA SER A 424 23.16 3.87 -9.70
C SER A 424 22.96 5.39 -9.70
N SER A 425 21.74 5.84 -10.01
CA SER A 425 21.39 7.26 -10.01
C SER A 425 21.48 7.93 -8.64
N LEU A 426 21.30 7.15 -7.57
CA LEU A 426 21.26 7.65 -6.20
C LEU A 426 22.64 7.66 -5.53
N HIS A 427 23.68 7.16 -6.21
CA HIS A 427 25.04 7.12 -5.65
C HIS A 427 25.57 8.50 -5.26
N CYS A 428 25.21 9.56 -5.99
CA CYS A 428 25.60 10.93 -5.64
C CYS A 428 25.04 11.37 -4.27
N LEU A 429 23.79 11.00 -3.98
CA LEU A 429 23.13 11.31 -2.70
C LEU A 429 23.74 10.50 -1.55
N ILE A 430 24.19 9.27 -1.82
CA ILE A 430 24.90 8.44 -0.84
C ILE A 430 26.28 9.04 -0.55
N ALA A 431 27.05 9.36 -1.60
CA ALA A 431 28.40 9.89 -1.48
C ALA A 431 28.43 11.23 -0.71
N LYS A 432 27.42 12.07 -0.90
CA LYS A 432 27.26 13.34 -0.17
C LYS A 432 26.63 13.20 1.22
N GLY A 433 26.33 11.98 1.68
CA GLY A 433 25.75 11.75 3.02
C GLY A 433 24.32 12.27 3.20
N ILE A 434 23.62 12.52 2.09
CA ILE A 434 22.22 12.98 2.06
C ILE A 434 21.30 11.83 2.45
N VAL A 435 21.50 10.67 1.83
CA VAL A 435 20.76 9.43 2.13
C VAL A 435 21.71 8.30 2.52
N LYS A 436 21.31 7.46 3.47
CA LYS A 436 22.03 6.21 3.77
C LYS A 436 21.78 5.18 2.67
N HIS A 437 22.72 4.24 2.47
CA HIS A 437 22.60 3.17 1.47
C HIS A 437 21.23 2.46 1.51
N GLY A 438 20.79 1.99 2.67
CA GLY A 438 19.48 1.32 2.80
C GLY A 438 18.28 2.22 2.48
N CYS A 439 18.38 3.53 2.68
CA CYS A 439 17.35 4.48 2.24
C CYS A 439 17.38 4.66 0.73
N ALA A 440 18.56 4.70 0.10
CA ALA A 440 18.69 4.74 -1.35
C ALA A 440 18.13 3.47 -2.00
N GLU A 441 18.41 2.28 -1.45
CA GLU A 441 17.80 1.02 -1.91
C GLU A 441 16.28 1.08 -1.84
N ASN A 442 15.75 1.73 -0.79
CA ASN A 442 14.32 1.90 -0.60
C ASN A 442 13.68 2.85 -1.61
N ILE A 443 14.36 3.95 -1.94
CA ILE A 443 13.96 4.90 -2.99
C ILE A 443 14.01 4.20 -4.34
N ALA A 444 15.14 3.59 -4.69
CA ALA A 444 15.36 2.91 -5.97
C ALA A 444 14.33 1.80 -6.22
N GLY A 445 14.13 0.92 -5.24
CA GLY A 445 13.16 -0.18 -5.37
C GLY A 445 11.71 0.27 -5.39
N SER A 446 11.40 1.49 -4.93
CA SER A 446 10.06 2.07 -5.05
C SER A 446 9.74 2.61 -6.46
N GLY A 447 10.66 2.42 -7.41
CA GLY A 447 10.58 2.94 -8.77
C GLY A 447 11.08 4.38 -8.93
N LEU A 448 11.66 4.98 -7.88
CA LEU A 448 12.16 6.35 -7.93
C LEU A 448 13.64 6.39 -8.33
N HIS A 449 13.96 7.38 -9.13
CA HIS A 449 15.28 7.69 -9.66
C HIS A 449 15.67 9.08 -9.14
N PHE A 450 16.95 9.44 -9.18
CA PHE A 450 17.42 10.76 -8.77
C PHE A 450 16.60 11.91 -9.40
N TRP A 451 16.43 11.87 -10.72
CA TRP A 451 15.67 12.89 -11.45
C TRP A 451 14.22 12.99 -10.97
N HIS A 452 13.57 11.88 -10.61
CA HIS A 452 12.21 11.90 -10.06
C HIS A 452 12.17 12.68 -8.74
N LEU A 453 13.15 12.49 -7.85
CA LEU A 453 13.24 13.24 -6.59
C LEU A 453 13.40 14.75 -6.84
N HIS A 454 14.25 15.11 -7.80
CA HIS A 454 14.44 16.51 -8.18
C HIS A 454 13.17 17.11 -8.78
N LYS A 455 12.45 16.37 -9.64
CA LYS A 455 11.16 16.81 -10.20
C LYS A 455 10.09 16.99 -9.13
N ILE A 456 9.98 16.04 -8.20
CA ILE A 456 9.08 16.14 -7.05
C ILE A 456 9.36 17.42 -6.23
N PHE A 457 10.64 17.69 -5.97
CA PHE A 457 11.06 18.91 -5.30
C PHE A 457 10.71 20.18 -6.11
N LYS A 458 10.87 20.16 -7.43
CA LYS A 458 10.49 21.30 -8.29
C LYS A 458 9.00 21.58 -8.30
N ARG A 459 8.18 20.53 -8.20
CA ARG A 459 6.71 20.64 -8.20
C ARG A 459 6.15 21.17 -6.88
N ASP A 460 6.60 20.61 -5.75
CA ASP A 460 5.95 20.89 -4.45
C ASP A 460 6.94 20.88 -3.27
N GLY A 461 8.23 21.10 -3.53
CA GLY A 461 9.25 21.31 -2.51
C GLY A 461 9.36 20.21 -1.46
N GLU A 462 9.44 20.61 -0.19
CA GLU A 462 9.47 19.69 0.96
C GLU A 462 8.18 18.86 1.08
N ASP A 463 7.03 19.50 0.83
CA ASP A 463 5.70 18.90 0.99
C ASP A 463 5.51 17.76 -0.01
N GLY A 464 5.89 17.98 -1.28
CA GLY A 464 5.89 16.97 -2.34
C GLY A 464 6.77 15.77 -2.01
N LEU A 465 8.00 16.01 -1.53
CA LEU A 465 8.91 14.94 -1.15
C LEU A 465 8.33 14.08 -0.01
N ARG A 466 7.73 14.70 1.02
CA ARG A 466 7.10 13.96 2.12
C ARG A 466 5.86 13.21 1.65
N ALA A 467 5.01 13.85 0.86
CA ALA A 467 3.80 13.25 0.33
C ALA A 467 4.13 12.00 -0.50
N ILE A 468 5.13 12.08 -1.39
CA ILE A 468 5.57 10.94 -2.21
C ILE A 468 6.23 9.84 -1.37
N PHE A 469 7.07 10.18 -0.38
CA PHE A 469 7.67 9.16 0.50
C PHE A 469 6.62 8.37 1.30
N MET A 470 5.52 9.03 1.66
CA MET A 470 4.41 8.48 2.43
C MET A 470 3.29 7.89 1.56
N GLN A 471 3.32 8.14 0.24
CA GLN A 471 2.31 7.69 -0.71
C GLN A 471 2.12 6.18 -0.56
N LYS A 472 0.86 5.74 -0.42
CA LYS A 472 0.57 4.32 -0.26
C LYS A 472 0.61 3.62 -1.62
N ASN A 473 1.23 2.45 -1.66
CA ASN A 473 1.10 1.52 -2.78
C ASN A 473 -0.21 0.72 -2.69
N GLN A 474 -0.44 -0.18 -3.65
CA GLN A 474 -1.62 -1.05 -3.69
C GLN A 474 -1.79 -1.95 -2.45
N GLU A 475 -0.71 -2.25 -1.74
CA GLU A 475 -0.70 -3.03 -0.49
C GLU A 475 -0.90 -2.16 0.77
N GLY A 476 -1.13 -0.85 0.59
CA GLY A 476 -1.28 0.11 1.69
C GLY A 476 0.02 0.43 2.44
N GLN A 477 1.17 -0.04 1.96
CA GLN A 477 2.48 0.28 2.53
C GLN A 477 2.95 1.66 2.02
N PRO A 478 3.70 2.43 2.82
CA PRO A 478 4.31 3.66 2.32
C PRO A 478 5.35 3.35 1.22
N ARG A 479 5.45 4.21 0.22
CA ARG A 479 6.38 4.10 -0.90
C ARG A 479 7.82 3.94 -0.43
N ILE A 480 8.24 4.79 0.51
CA ILE A 480 9.57 4.73 1.14
C ILE A 480 9.45 4.59 2.65
N SER A 481 8.77 5.52 3.33
CA SER A 481 8.56 5.46 4.78
C SER A 481 7.46 6.40 5.24
N SER A 482 6.70 5.99 6.25
CA SER A 482 5.80 6.84 7.03
C SER A 482 6.38 7.20 8.41
N THR A 483 7.60 6.77 8.70
CA THR A 483 8.22 6.96 10.02
C THR A 483 8.79 8.38 10.12
N LYS A 484 8.23 9.18 11.05
CA LYS A 484 8.63 10.57 11.27
C LYS A 484 10.15 10.74 11.40
N ARG A 485 10.81 9.89 12.19
CA ARG A 485 12.28 9.92 12.38
C ARG A 485 13.05 9.79 11.06
N VAL A 486 12.58 8.93 10.14
CA VAL A 486 13.23 8.73 8.83
C VAL A 486 13.01 9.96 7.96
N LEU A 487 11.77 10.42 7.85
CA LEU A 487 11.40 11.59 7.05
C LEU A 487 12.15 12.84 7.49
N ASP A 488 12.16 13.15 8.79
CA ASP A 488 12.82 14.33 9.34
C ASP A 488 14.34 14.27 9.24
N SER A 489 14.92 13.08 9.03
CA SER A 489 16.38 12.92 8.85
C SER A 489 16.83 13.02 7.40
N VAL A 490 15.95 12.73 6.44
CA VAL A 490 16.29 12.60 5.01
C VAL A 490 15.77 13.79 4.21
N ILE A 491 14.49 14.17 4.41
CA ILE A 491 13.84 15.17 3.57
C ILE A 491 14.53 16.55 3.67
N PRO A 492 14.86 17.10 4.85
CA PRO A 492 15.52 18.41 4.92
C PRO A 492 16.86 18.44 4.18
N LYS A 493 17.61 17.32 4.19
CA LYS A 493 18.86 17.21 3.45
C LYS A 493 18.66 17.14 1.94
N LEU A 494 17.58 16.50 1.49
CA LEU A 494 17.23 16.49 0.07
C LEU A 494 16.83 17.88 -0.41
N VAL A 495 16.04 18.61 0.39
CA VAL A 495 15.66 20.01 0.12
C VAL A 495 16.91 20.87 -0.02
N ASP A 496 17.77 20.90 1.01
CA ASP A 496 19.03 21.66 0.99
C ASP A 496 19.90 21.29 -0.22
N PHE A 497 20.02 19.99 -0.51
CA PHE A 497 20.77 19.53 -1.69
C PHE A 497 20.16 20.01 -3.02
N PHE A 498 18.84 20.02 -3.16
CA PHE A 498 18.17 20.43 -4.40
C PHE A 498 18.09 21.95 -4.57
N GLU A 499 18.04 22.73 -3.48
CA GLU A 499 18.14 24.19 -3.51
C GLU A 499 19.49 24.65 -4.08
N HIS A 500 20.57 23.94 -3.72
CA HIS A 500 21.94 24.22 -4.18
C HIS A 500 22.35 23.45 -5.45
N LEU A 501 21.42 22.74 -6.11
CA LEU A 501 21.71 21.92 -7.30
C LEU A 501 22.08 22.74 -8.56
N LYS A 502 22.20 24.07 -8.44
CA LYS A 502 22.66 24.96 -9.52
C LYS A 502 24.13 25.37 -9.39
N GLU A 503 24.88 24.81 -8.44
CA GLU A 503 26.32 25.09 -8.21
C GLU A 503 27.25 23.89 -8.54
N CYS A 504 26.84 22.93 -9.38
CA CYS A 504 27.69 21.81 -9.82
C CYS A 504 27.65 21.58 -11.32
#